data_AF-A0A938KKK1-F1
#
_entry.id   AF-A0A938KKK1-F1
#
_cell.length_a   1.000
_cell.length_b   1.000
_cell.length_c   1.000
_cell.angle_alpha   90.00
_cell.angle_beta   90.00
_cell.angle_gamma   90.00
#
_symmetry.space_group_name_H-M   'P 1'
#
loop_
_entity.id
_entity.type
_entity.pdbx_description
1 polymer ?
#
loop_
_entity_poly.entity_id
_entity_poly.type
_entity_poly.pdbx_seq_one_letter_code
_entity_poly.pdbx_strand_id
1 'polypeptide(L)'
;MPCNPSILRRWIGLAAAAGLAPPAAAADRPNILWLTAEDICPHLGCYGDTYAVTPALDRFATQAVRYTQAYGITGVCAPNRS
;
A
#
# COMPACT_ATOMS: atom_id res chain seq x y z
N MET A 1 22.72 2.28 -46.48
CA MET A 1 21.88 2.47 -47.68
C MET A 1 20.65 3.28 -47.28
N PRO A 2 20.49 4.53 -47.74
CA PRO A 2 19.25 5.26 -47.56
C PRO A 2 18.23 4.80 -48.60
N CYS A 3 16.99 4.54 -48.18
CA CYS A 3 15.84 4.45 -49.08
C CYS A 3 14.85 5.54 -48.68
N ASN A 4 14.51 6.39 -49.63
CA ASN A 4 13.64 7.56 -49.58
C ASN A 4 12.41 7.29 -50.49
N PRO A 5 11.43 8.19 -50.59
CA PRO A 5 10.25 8.42 -49.75
C PRO A 5 8.96 7.96 -50.48
N SER A 6 7.81 8.39 -49.96
CA SER A 6 6.53 8.53 -50.68
C SER A 6 5.69 7.26 -50.90
N ILE A 7 4.88 6.92 -49.90
CA ILE A 7 3.48 6.63 -50.21
C ILE A 7 2.55 7.26 -49.16
N LEU A 8 2.03 8.40 -49.60
CA LEU A 8 0.84 9.06 -49.14
C LEU A 8 -0.32 8.06 -49.08
N ARG A 9 -0.77 7.68 -47.89
CA ARG A 9 -2.14 7.23 -47.66
C ARG A 9 -2.71 7.95 -46.46
N ARG A 10 -3.37 9.06 -46.77
CA ARG A 10 -4.42 9.68 -45.96
C ARG A 10 -5.40 8.58 -45.54
N TRP A 11 -5.43 8.26 -44.26
CA TRP A 11 -6.64 7.76 -43.62
C TRP A 11 -7.02 8.79 -42.56
N ILE A 12 -7.97 9.63 -42.94
CA ILE A 12 -8.79 10.40 -42.00
C ILE A 12 -9.63 9.34 -41.27
N GLY A 13 -9.09 8.82 -40.17
CA GLY A 13 -9.83 8.06 -39.18
C GLY A 13 -10.13 8.99 -38.02
N LEU A 14 -11.41 9.30 -37.83
CA LEU A 14 -11.94 10.10 -36.73
C LEU A 14 -11.41 9.55 -35.39
N ALA A 15 -10.49 10.29 -34.77
CA ALA A 15 -9.94 9.94 -33.47
C ALA A 15 -11.01 10.13 -32.39
N ALA A 16 -11.65 9.04 -31.97
CA ALA A 16 -12.34 9.00 -30.69
C ALA A 16 -11.26 8.99 -29.60
N ALA A 17 -10.82 10.18 -29.18
CA ALA A 17 -10.04 10.34 -27.96
C ALA A 17 -10.92 9.99 -26.76
N ALA A 18 -11.04 8.69 -26.47
CA ALA A 18 -11.47 8.25 -25.15
C ALA A 18 -10.43 8.82 -24.18
N GLY A 19 -10.86 9.82 -23.40
CA GLY A 19 -10.02 10.54 -22.46
C GLY A 19 -9.38 9.56 -21.48
N LEU A 20 -8.14 9.17 -21.76
CA LEU A 20 -7.30 8.47 -20.82
C LEU A 20 -6.95 9.51 -19.76
N ALA A 21 -7.74 9.56 -18.68
CA ALA A 21 -7.39 10.35 -17.52
C ALA A 21 -5.98 9.93 -17.09
N PRO A 22 -5.04 10.88 -16.91
CA PRO A 22 -3.72 10.53 -16.40
C PRO A 22 -3.90 9.81 -15.06
N PRO A 23 -3.12 8.73 -14.78
CA PRO A 23 -3.12 8.13 -13.46
C PRO A 23 -2.85 9.23 -12.45
N ALA A 24 -3.69 9.34 -11.43
CA ALA A 24 -3.51 10.31 -10.37
C ALA A 24 -2.07 10.18 -9.87
N ALA A 25 -1.26 11.23 -10.05
CA ALA A 25 0.11 11.24 -9.60
C ALA A 25 0.10 10.91 -8.10
N ALA A 26 0.77 9.83 -7.72
CA ALA A 26 0.99 9.55 -6.30
C ALA A 26 1.63 10.81 -5.70
N ALA A 27 1.08 11.32 -4.60
CA ALA A 27 1.67 12.47 -3.93
C ALA A 27 3.14 12.13 -3.66
N ASP A 28 4.06 13.02 -4.05
CA ASP A 28 5.52 12.85 -3.84
C ASP A 28 5.87 12.57 -2.37
N ARG A 29 4.93 12.89 -1.47
CA ARG A 29 4.96 12.57 -0.05
C ARG A 29 3.80 11.64 0.31
N PRO A 30 4.06 10.41 0.78
CA PRO A 30 3.00 9.53 1.25
C PRO A 30 2.36 10.08 2.53
N ASN A 31 1.08 9.76 2.72
CA ASN A 31 0.41 9.95 4.00
C ASN A 31 0.85 8.85 4.97
N ILE A 32 1.11 9.22 6.22
CA ILE A 32 1.48 8.26 7.27
C ILE A 32 0.32 8.18 8.26
N LEU A 33 -0.28 7.00 8.39
CA LEU A 33 -1.26 6.68 9.42
C LEU A 33 -0.58 5.86 10.51
N TRP A 34 -0.47 6.43 11.71
CA TRP A 34 0.07 5.74 12.88
C TRP A 34 -1.08 5.21 13.74
N LEU A 35 -1.24 3.89 13.81
CA LEU A 35 -2.21 3.23 14.67
C LEU A 35 -1.47 2.63 15.87
N THR A 36 -1.89 3.01 17.07
CA THR A 36 -1.41 2.43 18.34
C THR A 36 -2.55 1.77 19.07
N ALA A 37 -2.28 0.65 19.73
CA ALA A 37 -3.21 -0.03 20.61
C ALA A 37 -2.55 -0.14 21.99
N GLU A 38 -3.28 0.22 23.04
CA GLU A 38 -2.80 0.12 24.41
C GLU A 38 -2.94 -1.32 24.92
N ASP A 39 -2.00 -1.75 25.76
CA ASP A 39 -2.00 -3.05 26.44
C ASP A 39 -2.19 -4.26 25.50
N ILE A 40 -1.65 -4.16 24.28
CA ILE A 40 -1.72 -5.21 23.28
C ILE A 40 -0.51 -6.16 23.37
N CYS A 41 -0.81 -7.45 23.43
CA CYS A 41 0.16 -8.54 23.30
C CYS A 41 0.02 -9.18 21.91
N PRO A 42 0.93 -10.09 21.49
CA PRO A 42 0.80 -10.83 20.23
C PRO A 42 -0.34 -11.87 20.22
N HIS A 43 -1.45 -11.57 20.91
CA HIS A 43 -2.71 -12.33 20.92
C HIS A 43 -3.59 -11.93 19.73
N LEU A 44 -3.05 -12.08 18.51
CA LEU A 44 -3.77 -11.79 17.26
C LEU A 44 -3.68 -13.02 16.34
N GLY A 45 -4.68 -13.19 15.47
CA GLY A 45 -4.71 -14.31 14.53
C GLY A 45 -3.46 -14.37 13.66
N CYS A 46 -2.98 -13.22 13.19
CA CYS A 46 -1.74 -13.11 12.42
C CYS A 46 -0.46 -13.45 13.20
N TYR A 47 -0.50 -13.54 14.53
CA TYR A 47 0.60 -14.05 15.35
C TYR A 47 0.39 -15.52 15.77
N GLY A 48 -0.67 -16.17 15.31
CA GLY A 48 -0.96 -17.59 15.56
C GLY A 48 -1.91 -17.85 16.72
N ASP A 49 -2.53 -16.82 17.28
CA ASP A 49 -3.55 -16.99 18.31
C ASP A 49 -4.85 -17.56 17.70
N THR A 50 -5.23 -18.77 18.12
CA THR A 50 -6.43 -19.47 17.62
C THR A 50 -7.75 -18.94 18.17
N TYR A 51 -7.70 -18.16 19.27
CA TYR A 51 -8.89 -17.57 19.90
C TYR A 51 -9.15 -16.14 19.44
N ALA A 52 -8.14 -15.46 18.90
CA ALA A 52 -8.26 -14.10 18.44
C ALA A 52 -9.13 -13.98 17.17
N VAL A 53 -10.09 -13.06 17.19
CA VAL A 53 -10.92 -12.71 16.02
C VAL A 53 -10.49 -11.34 15.50
N THR A 54 -9.48 -11.30 14.64
CA THR A 54 -8.83 -10.07 14.17
C THR A 54 -8.77 -9.93 12.64
N PRO A 55 -9.87 -10.16 11.90
CA PRO A 55 -9.83 -10.35 10.45
C PRO A 55 -9.26 -9.16 9.67
N ALA A 56 -9.43 -7.93 10.18
CA ALA A 56 -8.86 -6.73 9.56
C ALA A 56 -7.33 -6.70 9.67
N LEU A 57 -6.78 -6.99 10.86
CA LEU A 57 -5.33 -7.06 11.10
C LEU A 57 -4.72 -8.27 10.41
N ASP A 58 -5.43 -9.39 10.38
CA ASP A 58 -4.96 -10.61 9.73
C ASP A 58 -4.79 -10.42 8.23
N ARG A 59 -5.79 -9.83 7.57
CA ARG A 59 -5.73 -9.46 6.16
C ARG A 59 -4.71 -8.34 5.89
N PHE A 60 -4.54 -7.40 6.81
CA PHE A 60 -3.50 -6.37 6.66
C PHE A 60 -2.10 -6.98 6.71
N ALA A 61 -1.92 -7.98 7.56
CA ALA A 61 -0.63 -8.63 7.74
C ALA A 61 -0.21 -9.54 6.57
N THR A 62 -1.06 -9.78 5.55
CA THR A 62 -0.69 -10.49 4.31
C THR A 62 -0.08 -9.57 3.25
N GLN A 63 -0.25 -8.25 3.39
CA GLN A 63 0.22 -7.22 2.44
C GLN A 63 1.20 -6.24 3.09
N ALA A 64 1.61 -6.52 4.33
CA ALA A 64 2.49 -5.68 5.13
C ALA A 64 3.70 -6.47 5.65
N VAL A 65 4.73 -5.75 6.09
CA VAL A 65 5.83 -6.35 6.86
C VAL A 65 5.38 -6.56 8.30
N ARG A 66 5.53 -7.79 8.80
CA ARG A 66 5.20 -8.16 10.18
C ARG A 66 6.49 -8.34 10.99
N TYR A 67 6.62 -7.60 12.08
CA TYR A 67 7.72 -7.76 13.02
C TYR A 67 7.34 -8.80 14.08
N THR A 68 8.01 -9.95 14.06
CA THR A 68 7.76 -11.03 15.05
C THR A 68 8.51 -10.82 16.36
N GLN A 69 9.48 -9.90 16.38
CA GLN A 69 10.33 -9.58 17.53
C GLN A 69 10.34 -8.05 17.75
N ALA A 70 9.18 -7.51 18.16
CA ALA A 70 9.01 -6.10 18.50
C ALA A 70 8.88 -5.96 20.03
N TYR A 71 9.64 -5.04 20.63
CA TYR A 71 9.70 -4.86 22.08
C TYR A 71 9.41 -3.42 22.46
N GLY A 72 8.61 -3.23 23.50
CA GLY A 72 8.49 -1.95 24.19
C GLY A 72 9.70 -1.70 25.09
N ILE A 73 10.01 -0.42 25.33
CA ILE A 73 11.12 -0.03 26.22
C ILE A 73 10.76 -0.35 27.68
N THR A 74 9.48 -0.30 28.02
CA THR A 74 8.94 -0.50 29.37
C THR A 74 7.52 -1.04 29.30
N GLY A 75 7.12 -1.78 30.34
CA GLY A 75 5.76 -2.32 30.48
C GLY A 75 4.74 -1.33 31.06
N VAL A 76 5.02 -0.02 31.02
CA VAL A 76 4.13 1.03 31.54
C VAL A 76 3.75 1.97 30.41
N CYS A 77 2.45 2.18 30.22
CA CYS A 77 1.91 2.87 29.05
C CYS A 77 2.47 4.29 28.89
N ALA A 78 2.53 5.08 29.97
CA ALA A 78 2.99 6.47 29.94
C ALA A 78 4.46 6.62 29.46
N PRO A 79 5.46 6.00 30.11
CA PRO A 79 6.85 6.10 29.66
C PRO A 79 7.13 5.36 28.34
N ASN A 80 6.26 4.45 27.89
CA ASN A 80 6.40 3.81 26.58
C ASN A 80 6.02 4.74 25.41
N ARG A 81 5.23 5.80 25.67
CA ARG A 81 4.72 6.73 24.62
C ARG A 81 5.13 8.20 24.80
N SER A 82 5.96 8.51 25.81
CA SER A 82 6.44 9.88 26.10
C SER A 82 7.79 10.16 25.45
#